data_AF-H0ECF8-F1
#
_entry.id   AF-H0ECF8-F1
#
_cell.length_a   1.000
_cell.length_b   1.000
_cell.length_c   1.000
_cell.angle_alpha   90.00
_cell.angle_beta   90.00
_cell.angle_gamma   90.00
#
_symmetry.space_group_name_H-M   'P 1'
#
loop_
_entity.id
_entity.type
_entity.pdbx_description
1 polymer ?
#
loop_
_entity_poly.entity_id
_entity_poly.type
_entity_poly.pdbx_seq_one_letter_code
_entity_poly.pdbx_strand_id
1 'polypeptide(L)'
;MVEKEPIDLDTSKIKEWKSIVTLLVFIITTIGRKEVHDGTIGANHISPIEIMAFFLTLAYIAISIDASGLIRYLAFKVLQKGGGVGHRLFFYLFIGNDPIILSGTAFLAYMTPEAQAKAPVNPNIPNARGLAEEQEKSLANDEEGQLLSLEEIMNPFLDKGGAAFGAVLMAATLVTILAVNAASPGAGKERPVYEITLPAAFIMFVWDIGFGWHHRRETRKIAQDGRQEVEYARAEAAALKEMRDEEEEEAARLSSQQEKQESTISQSDSSNGTTDISNQNDKITIITDHTTPSDIELSTLPTTKPSLQDRIARHLAQNHSPAPATLTTLLSKTHRWSQETFPTCTAVVAHLPFALVPFAFAMFILVQALVTKGWVPVFAYGWDHWVSKTGTVGSIAGMGFLSVILCNFAGTNIGTTILLSRVIQSWEEIHKISGVPITDRTFWATVYAMAIGVNYGAFSTAFSASLAGLLWRDILARKHIRVRRLDFARVNLPIIAIAMVVGCVVLVGQVYVVRGDKGHVPIR
;
A
#
# COMPACT_ATOMS: atom_id res chain seq x y z
N MET A 1 -34.86 -34.70 -38.47
CA MET A 1 -35.37 -33.56 -37.67
C MET A 1 -35.16 -33.93 -36.22
N VAL A 2 -34.28 -33.22 -35.51
CA VAL A 2 -34.04 -33.45 -34.08
C VAL A 2 -34.93 -32.46 -33.34
N GLU A 3 -35.93 -32.96 -32.62
CA GLU A 3 -36.80 -32.15 -31.77
C GLU A 3 -35.94 -31.50 -30.67
N LYS A 4 -35.98 -30.17 -30.59
CA LYS A 4 -35.44 -29.41 -29.46
C LYS A 4 -36.45 -29.52 -28.31
N GLU A 5 -36.03 -30.09 -27.18
CA GLU A 5 -36.81 -30.04 -25.96
C GLU A 5 -37.12 -28.58 -25.56
N PRO A 6 -38.34 -28.29 -25.08
CA PRO A 6 -38.73 -26.96 -24.65
C PRO A 6 -37.96 -26.53 -23.39
N ILE A 7 -37.42 -25.31 -23.43
CA ILE A 7 -36.69 -24.71 -22.32
C ILE A 7 -37.68 -24.41 -21.18
N ASP A 8 -37.45 -25.04 -20.03
CA ASP A 8 -38.19 -24.80 -18.79
C ASP A 8 -37.83 -23.42 -18.21
N LEU A 9 -38.83 -22.55 -18.04
CA LEU A 9 -38.71 -21.16 -17.56
C LEU A 9 -39.18 -21.00 -16.11
N ASP A 10 -39.44 -22.09 -15.39
CA ASP A 10 -39.94 -22.03 -14.02
C ASP A 10 -38.85 -21.57 -13.02
N THR A 11 -38.95 -20.31 -12.61
CA THR A 11 -38.02 -19.64 -11.68
C THR A 11 -38.22 -20.03 -10.21
N SER A 12 -39.27 -20.80 -9.88
CA SER A 12 -39.55 -21.26 -8.51
C SER A 12 -38.44 -22.16 -7.94
N LYS A 13 -37.73 -22.89 -8.81
CA LYS A 13 -36.59 -23.77 -8.49
C LYS A 13 -35.35 -23.04 -7.93
N ILE A 14 -35.26 -21.72 -8.14
CA ILE A 14 -34.15 -20.89 -7.65
C ILE A 14 -34.17 -20.76 -6.12
N LYS A 15 -35.36 -20.93 -5.50
CA LYS A 15 -35.55 -20.79 -4.05
C LYS A 15 -34.91 -21.91 -3.21
N GLU A 16 -34.57 -23.04 -3.82
CA GLU A 16 -34.01 -24.21 -3.12
C GLU A 16 -32.48 -24.30 -3.19
N TRP A 17 -31.82 -23.38 -3.91
CA TRP A 17 -30.39 -23.46 -4.12
C TRP A 17 -29.65 -23.11 -2.82
N LYS A 18 -28.88 -24.06 -2.27
CA LYS A 18 -27.91 -23.81 -1.19
C LYS A 18 -26.83 -22.85 -1.74
N SER A 19 -27.12 -21.56 -1.54
CA SER A 19 -26.80 -20.42 -2.40
C SER A 19 -25.31 -20.19 -2.71
N ILE A 20 -24.37 -20.68 -1.90
CA ILE A 20 -22.94 -20.43 -2.13
C ILE A 20 -22.26 -21.53 -2.95
N VAL A 21 -22.63 -22.80 -2.75
CA VAL A 21 -22.00 -23.92 -3.49
C VAL A 21 -22.53 -23.96 -4.92
N THR A 22 -23.82 -23.72 -5.13
CA THR A 22 -24.38 -23.62 -6.48
C THR A 22 -23.88 -22.38 -7.21
N LEU A 23 -23.68 -21.24 -6.53
CA LEU A 23 -23.06 -20.05 -7.12
C LEU A 23 -21.59 -20.28 -7.48
N LEU A 24 -20.81 -20.95 -6.62
CA LEU A 24 -19.42 -21.29 -6.90
C LEU A 24 -19.31 -22.34 -8.02
N VAL A 25 -20.12 -23.40 -8.00
CA VAL A 25 -20.17 -24.39 -9.09
C VAL A 25 -20.70 -23.77 -10.37
N PHE A 26 -21.66 -22.86 -10.31
CA PHE A 26 -22.10 -22.07 -11.46
C PHE A 26 -20.94 -21.23 -11.97
N ILE A 27 -20.27 -20.40 -11.16
CA ILE A 27 -19.09 -19.62 -11.56
C ILE A 27 -18.00 -20.52 -12.17
N ILE A 28 -17.72 -21.68 -11.57
CA ILE A 28 -16.69 -22.64 -12.03
C ILE A 28 -17.09 -23.37 -13.33
N THR A 29 -18.38 -23.68 -13.54
CA THR A 29 -18.90 -24.30 -14.78
C THR A 29 -19.24 -23.28 -15.87
N THR A 30 -19.31 -22.00 -15.51
CA THR A 30 -19.66 -20.88 -16.39
C THR A 30 -18.42 -20.26 -17.04
N ILE A 31 -17.26 -20.34 -16.37
CA ILE A 31 -15.98 -19.85 -16.87
C ILE A 31 -15.21 -21.01 -17.53
N GLY A 32 -15.25 -21.06 -18.86
CA GLY A 32 -14.50 -22.02 -19.66
C GLY A 32 -13.16 -21.47 -20.16
N ARG A 33 -12.45 -22.29 -20.94
CA ARG A 33 -11.17 -21.91 -21.57
C ARG A 33 -11.29 -20.66 -22.43
N LYS A 34 -12.43 -20.48 -23.10
CA LYS A 34 -12.68 -19.32 -23.96
C LYS A 34 -12.80 -18.04 -23.14
N GLU A 35 -13.56 -18.08 -22.05
CA GLU A 35 -13.72 -16.94 -21.14
C GLU A 35 -12.39 -16.54 -20.49
N VAL A 36 -11.57 -17.53 -20.10
CA VAL A 36 -10.22 -17.28 -19.58
C VAL A 36 -9.32 -16.67 -20.64
N HIS A 37 -9.29 -17.23 -21.86
CA HIS A 37 -8.49 -16.72 -22.97
C HIS A 37 -8.89 -15.28 -23.33
N ASP A 38 -10.17 -15.04 -23.59
CA ASP A 38 -10.69 -13.74 -24.01
C ASP A 38 -10.59 -12.69 -22.88
N GLY A 39 -10.69 -13.13 -21.62
CA GLY A 39 -10.51 -12.29 -20.43
C GLY A 39 -9.04 -12.03 -20.04
N THR A 40 -8.07 -12.70 -20.65
CA THR A 40 -6.63 -12.49 -20.38
C THR A 40 -5.90 -11.89 -21.56
N ILE A 41 -6.09 -12.45 -22.75
CA ILE A 41 -5.43 -12.03 -23.99
C ILE A 41 -6.24 -10.92 -24.65
N GLY A 42 -7.53 -11.16 -24.93
CA GLY A 42 -8.43 -10.15 -25.44
C GLY A 42 -9.50 -10.65 -26.39
N ALA A 43 -10.58 -9.87 -26.53
CA ALA A 43 -11.68 -10.10 -27.47
C ALA A 43 -12.46 -8.81 -27.72
N ASN A 44 -13.01 -8.64 -28.93
CA ASN A 44 -13.79 -7.47 -29.35
C ASN A 44 -13.08 -6.14 -29.06
N HIS A 45 -11.84 -6.00 -29.56
CA HIS A 45 -11.03 -4.78 -29.45
C HIS A 45 -10.64 -4.37 -28.01
N ILE A 46 -10.85 -5.24 -27.03
CA ILE A 46 -10.38 -5.05 -25.65
C ILE A 46 -9.35 -6.13 -25.35
N SER A 47 -8.11 -5.69 -25.09
CA SER A 47 -6.96 -6.53 -24.79
C SER A 47 -6.51 -6.30 -23.34
N PRO A 48 -6.92 -7.14 -22.38
CA PRO A 48 -6.60 -6.97 -20.97
C PRO A 48 -5.10 -6.92 -20.70
N ILE A 49 -4.30 -7.73 -21.41
CA ILE A 49 -2.85 -7.74 -21.27
C ILE A 49 -2.21 -6.40 -21.66
N GLU A 50 -2.73 -5.74 -22.70
CA GLU A 50 -2.25 -4.42 -23.13
C GLU A 50 -2.59 -3.34 -22.12
N ILE A 51 -3.81 -3.40 -21.54
CA ILE A 51 -4.24 -2.48 -20.48
C ILE A 51 -3.36 -2.66 -19.24
N MET A 52 -3.05 -3.90 -18.85
CA MET A 52 -2.16 -4.18 -17.73
C MET A 52 -0.72 -3.73 -17.99
N ALA A 53 -0.20 -3.95 -19.21
CA ALA A 53 1.11 -3.47 -19.61
C ALA A 53 1.19 -1.94 -19.55
N PHE A 54 0.19 -1.24 -20.09
CA PHE A 54 0.06 0.22 -19.98
C PHE A 54 0.05 0.67 -18.52
N PHE A 55 -0.78 0.07 -17.68
CA PHE A 55 -0.92 0.45 -16.28
C PHE A 55 0.39 0.25 -15.49
N LEU A 56 1.04 -0.91 -15.63
CA LEU A 56 2.29 -1.20 -14.93
C LEU A 56 3.45 -0.32 -15.40
N THR A 57 3.53 -0.03 -16.69
CA THR A 57 4.60 0.80 -17.26
C THR A 57 4.44 2.27 -16.87
N LEU A 58 3.22 2.81 -16.93
CA LEU A 58 2.96 4.18 -16.46
C LEU A 58 3.14 4.29 -14.94
N ALA A 59 2.70 3.29 -14.17
CA ALA A 59 2.92 3.22 -12.73
C ALA A 59 4.42 3.18 -12.38
N TYR A 60 5.23 2.43 -13.14
CA TYR A 60 6.68 2.38 -12.94
C TYR A 60 7.31 3.78 -13.07
N ILE A 61 6.99 4.51 -14.14
CA ILE A 61 7.52 5.86 -14.36
C ILE A 61 7.06 6.80 -13.23
N ALA A 62 5.77 6.75 -12.87
CA ALA A 62 5.22 7.61 -11.81
C ALA A 62 5.84 7.35 -10.43
N ILE A 63 5.97 6.08 -10.04
CA ILE A 63 6.56 5.69 -8.76
C ILE A 63 8.06 5.98 -8.75
N SER A 64 8.76 5.85 -9.88
CA SER A 64 10.19 6.21 -9.95
C SER A 64 10.41 7.71 -9.75
N ILE A 65 9.53 8.55 -10.31
CA ILE A 65 9.52 10.00 -10.02
C ILE A 65 9.25 10.27 -8.54
N ASP A 66 8.32 9.56 -7.92
CA ASP A 66 8.06 9.71 -6.47
C ASP A 66 9.25 9.25 -5.62
N ALA A 67 9.88 8.13 -5.98
CA ALA A 67 11.08 7.60 -5.32
C ALA A 67 12.28 8.55 -5.44
N SER A 68 12.38 9.33 -6.53
CA SER A 68 13.38 10.41 -6.65
C SER A 68 13.14 11.58 -5.69
N GLY A 69 11.97 11.64 -5.04
CA GLY A 69 11.59 12.65 -4.08
C GLY A 69 10.94 13.90 -4.67
N LEU A 70 10.67 13.92 -5.99
CA LEU A 70 10.10 15.09 -6.66
C LEU A 70 8.76 15.52 -6.07
N ILE A 71 7.85 14.56 -5.85
CA ILE A 71 6.51 14.84 -5.31
C ILE A 71 6.60 15.41 -3.89
N ARG A 72 7.43 14.79 -3.04
CA ARG A 72 7.70 15.26 -1.66
C ARG A 72 8.28 16.68 -1.65
N TYR A 73 9.25 16.95 -2.51
CA TYR A 73 9.84 18.28 -2.65
C TYR A 73 8.83 19.33 -3.12
N LEU A 74 7.98 18.99 -4.10
CA LEU A 74 6.92 19.88 -4.57
C LEU A 74 5.87 20.15 -3.48
N ALA A 75 5.46 19.13 -2.72
CA ALA A 75 4.56 19.28 -1.59
C ALA A 75 5.14 20.23 -0.52
N PHE A 76 6.42 20.05 -0.16
CA PHE A 76 7.14 20.96 0.74
C PHE A 76 7.17 22.41 0.20
N LYS A 77 7.45 22.61 -1.09
CA LYS A 77 7.46 23.94 -1.71
C LYS A 77 6.09 24.61 -1.76
N VAL A 78 5.03 23.83 -2.03
CA VAL A 78 3.65 24.29 -1.95
C VAL A 78 3.33 24.78 -0.55
N LEU A 79 3.70 24.00 0.47
CA LEU A 79 3.45 24.37 1.85
C LEU A 79 4.25 25.59 2.29
N GLN A 80 5.54 25.68 1.95
CA GLN A 80 6.37 26.85 2.27
C GLN A 80 5.75 28.14 1.71
N LYS A 81 5.09 28.07 0.54
CA LYS A 81 4.44 29.21 -0.11
C LYS A 81 3.01 29.47 0.37
N GLY A 82 2.27 28.42 0.75
CA GLY A 82 0.84 28.46 1.06
C GLY A 82 0.49 28.42 2.55
N GLY A 83 1.37 27.90 3.41
CA GLY A 83 1.06 27.49 4.78
C GLY A 83 0.58 28.61 5.70
N GLY A 84 0.98 29.86 5.44
CA GLY A 84 0.53 31.01 6.24
C GLY A 84 -0.90 31.49 5.94
N VAL A 85 -1.51 31.07 4.84
CA VAL A 85 -2.86 31.52 4.43
C VAL A 85 -3.64 30.34 3.88
N GLY A 86 -4.61 29.84 4.66
CA GLY A 86 -5.36 28.62 4.34
C GLY A 86 -6.02 28.61 2.95
N HIS A 87 -6.46 29.75 2.43
CA HIS A 87 -7.07 29.83 1.09
C HIS A 87 -6.03 29.71 -0.03
N ARG A 88 -4.80 30.21 0.18
CA ARG A 88 -3.68 30.02 -0.76
C ARG A 88 -3.20 28.58 -0.74
N LEU A 89 -3.09 27.98 0.44
CA LEU A 89 -2.79 26.56 0.56
C LEU A 89 -3.86 25.72 -0.14
N PHE A 90 -5.15 25.98 0.11
CA PHE A 90 -6.25 25.31 -0.58
C PHE A 90 -6.15 25.44 -2.10
N PHE A 91 -5.85 26.64 -2.62
CA PHE A 91 -5.63 26.86 -4.05
C PHE A 91 -4.46 26.03 -4.61
N TYR A 92 -3.33 25.97 -3.91
CA TYR A 92 -2.20 25.14 -4.34
C TYR A 92 -2.48 23.63 -4.23
N LEU A 93 -3.21 23.20 -3.19
CA LEU A 93 -3.64 21.81 -3.02
C LEU A 93 -4.64 21.39 -4.10
N PHE A 94 -5.55 22.29 -4.49
CA PHE A 94 -6.52 22.07 -5.56
C PHE A 94 -5.86 21.81 -6.91
N ILE A 95 -4.73 22.49 -7.19
CA ILE A 95 -3.94 22.27 -8.41
C ILE A 95 -3.13 20.96 -8.35
N GLY A 96 -2.82 20.48 -7.13
CA GLY A 96 -1.90 19.37 -6.88
C GLY A 96 -2.45 17.95 -7.03
N ASN A 97 -3.77 17.76 -6.93
CA ASN A 97 -4.43 16.44 -6.84
C ASN A 97 -3.89 15.51 -5.71
N ASP A 98 -4.40 14.27 -5.67
CA ASP A 98 -4.31 13.24 -4.60
C ASP A 98 -2.99 13.14 -3.80
N PRO A 99 -1.77 13.22 -4.37
CA PRO A 99 -0.53 13.08 -3.59
C PRO A 99 -0.26 14.25 -2.63
N ILE A 100 -0.70 15.46 -2.99
CA ILE A 100 -0.46 16.66 -2.15
C ILE A 100 -1.50 16.75 -1.02
N ILE A 101 -2.71 16.23 -1.22
CA ILE A 101 -3.76 16.20 -0.20
C ILE A 101 -3.44 15.18 0.90
N LEU A 102 -2.92 14.00 0.55
CA LEU A 102 -2.53 12.95 1.49
C LEU A 102 -1.30 13.35 2.35
N SER A 103 -0.40 14.17 1.81
CA SER A 103 0.77 14.67 2.53
C SER A 103 0.52 15.98 3.28
N GLY A 104 -0.36 16.86 2.78
CA GLY A 104 -0.53 18.22 3.29
C GLY A 104 -1.27 18.37 4.63
N THR A 105 -2.13 17.41 5.01
CA THR A 105 -2.95 17.51 6.23
C THR A 105 -2.18 17.21 7.52
N ALA A 106 -1.21 16.28 7.49
CA ALA A 106 -0.31 16.02 8.62
C ALA A 106 0.74 17.14 8.81
N PHE A 107 0.99 17.93 7.77
CA PHE A 107 2.06 18.94 7.67
C PHE A 107 1.75 20.27 8.36
N LEU A 108 0.46 20.62 8.51
CA LEU A 108 0.01 21.91 9.07
C LEU A 108 0.18 22.01 10.59
N ALA A 109 0.33 20.89 11.29
CA ALA A 109 0.24 20.89 12.75
C ALA A 109 1.55 21.28 13.45
N TYR A 110 2.73 21.08 12.86
CA TYR A 110 3.99 21.20 13.61
C TYR A 110 5.21 21.63 12.76
N MET A 111 5.22 22.85 12.23
CA MET A 111 6.45 23.47 11.73
C MET A 111 7.29 23.97 12.91
N THR A 112 8.25 23.18 13.40
CA THR A 112 9.25 23.64 14.40
C THR A 112 10.58 24.03 13.73
N PRO A 113 11.30 25.05 14.22
CA PRO A 113 12.58 25.48 13.63
C PRO A 113 13.70 24.44 13.71
N GLU A 114 13.67 23.58 14.73
CA GLU A 114 14.74 22.61 15.05
C GLU A 114 14.82 21.45 14.05
N ALA A 115 13.70 21.07 13.42
CA ALA A 115 13.64 20.01 12.42
C ALA A 115 14.21 20.40 11.03
N GLN A 116 14.55 21.68 10.81
CA GLN A 116 15.09 22.17 9.52
C GLN A 116 16.62 22.03 9.40
N ALA A 117 17.32 21.65 10.47
CA ALA A 117 18.79 21.74 10.54
C ALA A 117 19.56 20.48 10.07
N LYS A 118 18.88 19.35 9.86
CA LYS A 118 19.54 18.09 9.43
C LYS A 118 19.68 18.01 7.91
N ALA A 119 20.49 17.07 7.41
CA ALA A 119 20.66 16.82 5.98
C ALA A 119 19.60 15.83 5.45
N PRO A 120 19.10 15.99 4.22
CA PRO A 120 18.09 15.10 3.67
C PRO A 120 18.68 13.72 3.40
N VAL A 121 18.03 12.68 3.89
CA VAL A 121 18.48 11.29 3.73
C VAL A 121 17.55 10.57 2.75
N ASN A 122 18.12 9.78 1.84
CA ASN A 122 17.34 9.01 0.88
C ASN A 122 16.50 7.93 1.58
N PRO A 123 15.15 8.02 1.55
CA PRO A 123 14.26 7.08 2.24
C PRO A 123 14.24 5.69 1.59
N ASN A 124 14.70 5.56 0.35
CA ASN A 124 14.74 4.29 -0.36
C ASN A 124 15.92 3.40 0.08
N ILE A 125 16.87 3.95 0.86
CA ILE A 125 18.02 3.21 1.37
C ILE A 125 17.64 2.57 2.72
N PRO A 126 17.82 1.25 2.91
CA PRO A 126 17.42 0.59 4.14
C PRO A 126 18.28 1.04 5.34
N ASN A 127 17.63 1.32 6.48
CA ASN A 127 18.24 1.80 7.73
C ASN A 127 18.99 3.12 7.60
N ALA A 128 18.69 3.95 6.59
CA ALA A 128 19.45 5.16 6.33
C ALA A 128 19.34 6.22 7.45
N ARG A 129 18.31 6.14 8.29
CA ARG A 129 18.08 7.02 9.45
C ARG A 129 18.50 6.37 10.80
N GLY A 130 19.09 5.19 10.78
CA GLY A 130 19.56 4.49 11.98
C GLY A 130 18.50 4.40 13.07
N LEU A 131 18.81 4.95 14.25
CA LEU A 131 17.96 4.93 15.44
C LEU A 131 16.63 5.67 15.30
N ALA A 132 16.59 6.74 14.49
CA ALA A 132 15.36 7.51 14.29
C ALA A 132 14.26 6.67 13.62
N GLU A 133 14.63 5.77 12.69
CA GLU A 133 13.67 4.87 12.02
C GLU A 133 13.11 3.81 13.00
N GLU A 134 13.91 3.41 13.98
CA GLU A 134 13.54 2.40 14.96
C GLU A 134 12.69 2.97 16.10
N GLN A 135 13.02 4.19 16.52
CA GLN A 135 12.21 5.00 17.42
C GLN A 135 10.86 5.36 16.78
N GLU A 136 10.83 5.70 15.49
CA GLU A 136 9.57 5.92 14.76
C GLU A 136 8.68 4.66 14.76
N LYS A 137 9.27 3.48 14.54
CA LYS A 137 8.53 2.20 14.54
C LYS A 137 8.03 1.79 15.93
N SER A 138 8.80 2.08 16.98
CA SER A 138 8.44 1.73 18.36
C SER A 138 7.47 2.74 19.00
N LEU A 139 7.57 4.02 18.63
CA LEU A 139 6.75 5.14 19.13
C LEU A 139 5.67 5.57 18.13
N ALA A 140 5.29 4.71 17.18
CA ALA A 140 4.41 5.07 16.07
C ALA A 140 3.04 5.70 16.48
N ASN A 141 2.63 5.50 17.74
CA ASN A 141 1.38 6.03 18.31
C ASN A 141 1.59 7.23 19.26
N ASP A 142 2.83 7.58 19.60
CA ASP A 142 3.19 8.65 20.53
C ASP A 142 3.58 9.94 19.78
N GLU A 143 3.48 11.09 20.45
CA GLU A 143 3.79 12.40 19.85
C GLU A 143 5.24 12.44 19.31
N GLU A 144 6.20 11.79 19.97
CA GLU A 144 7.58 11.71 19.54
C GLU A 144 7.77 10.92 18.23
N GLY A 145 7.10 9.77 18.06
CA GLY A 145 7.15 9.01 16.81
C GLY A 145 6.48 9.75 15.65
N GLN A 146 5.43 10.53 15.94
CA GLN A 146 4.86 11.43 14.94
C GLN A 146 5.87 12.51 14.54
N LEU A 147 6.55 13.16 15.48
CA LEU A 147 7.58 14.16 15.19
C LEU A 147 8.74 13.60 14.34
N LEU A 148 9.15 12.34 14.58
CA LEU A 148 10.16 11.65 13.76
C LEU A 148 9.67 11.36 12.33
N SER A 149 8.40 11.01 12.13
CA SER A 149 7.82 10.89 10.79
C SER A 149 7.70 12.26 10.08
N LEU A 150 7.49 13.33 10.85
CA LEU A 150 7.49 14.71 10.35
C LEU A 150 8.90 15.18 9.95
N GLU A 151 9.95 14.70 10.62
CA GLU A 151 11.34 15.01 10.27
C GLU A 151 11.70 14.58 8.83
N GLU A 152 11.28 13.38 8.41
CA GLU A 152 11.45 12.89 7.03
C GLU A 152 10.74 13.80 6.01
N ILE A 153 9.63 14.38 6.44
CA ILE A 153 8.75 15.21 5.61
C ILE A 153 9.27 16.67 5.54
N MET A 154 9.90 17.17 6.60
CA MET A 154 10.42 18.53 6.69
C MET A 154 11.73 18.74 5.92
N ASN A 155 12.48 17.67 5.67
CA ASN A 155 13.69 17.71 4.88
C ASN A 155 13.61 16.73 3.70
N PRO A 156 12.84 17.08 2.65
CA PRO A 156 12.55 16.17 1.57
C PRO A 156 13.84 15.86 0.79
N PHE A 157 14.20 14.59 0.75
CA PHE A 157 15.19 14.09 -0.18
C PHE A 157 14.75 14.41 -1.62
N LEU A 158 15.69 14.86 -2.44
CA LEU A 158 15.47 15.11 -3.86
C LEU A 158 16.72 14.72 -4.65
N ASP A 159 16.64 13.61 -5.37
CA ASP A 159 17.56 13.32 -6.46
C ASP A 159 17.19 14.21 -7.65
N LYS A 160 17.87 15.35 -7.77
CA LYS A 160 17.63 16.32 -8.85
C LYS A 160 17.81 15.71 -10.25
N GLY A 161 18.73 14.76 -10.39
CA GLY A 161 19.03 14.10 -11.66
C GLY A 161 17.88 13.18 -12.08
N GLY A 162 17.54 12.22 -11.21
CA GLY A 162 16.41 11.31 -11.42
C GLY A 162 15.08 12.03 -11.54
N ALA A 163 14.83 13.05 -10.71
CA ALA A 163 13.60 13.84 -10.75
C ALA A 163 13.43 14.60 -12.07
N ALA A 164 14.48 15.27 -12.55
CA ALA A 164 14.42 16.00 -13.81
C ALA A 164 14.25 15.05 -15.00
N PHE A 165 15.03 13.96 -15.04
CA PHE A 165 14.94 12.96 -16.09
C PHE A 165 13.55 12.32 -16.15
N GLY A 166 13.05 11.84 -15.01
CA GLY A 166 11.73 11.23 -14.89
C GLY A 166 10.60 12.20 -15.26
N ALA A 167 10.66 13.46 -14.81
CA ALA A 167 9.66 14.47 -15.14
C ALA A 167 9.60 14.77 -16.65
N VAL A 168 10.77 14.93 -17.29
CA VAL A 168 10.85 15.15 -18.75
C VAL A 168 10.32 13.92 -19.50
N LEU A 169 10.71 12.71 -19.08
CA LEU A 169 10.27 11.47 -19.70
C LEU A 169 8.76 11.27 -19.57
N MET A 170 8.19 11.53 -18.38
CA MET A 170 6.74 11.48 -18.15
C MET A 170 6.00 12.51 -19.00
N ALA A 171 6.48 13.76 -19.04
CA ALA A 171 5.87 14.79 -19.87
C ALA A 171 5.90 14.41 -21.36
N ALA A 172 7.05 13.95 -21.87
CA ALA A 172 7.18 13.47 -23.25
C ALA A 172 6.25 12.29 -23.54
N THR A 173 6.13 11.33 -22.61
CA THR A 173 5.25 10.17 -22.72
C THR A 173 3.78 10.61 -22.80
N LEU A 174 3.31 11.46 -21.88
CA LEU A 174 1.93 11.95 -21.86
C LEU A 174 1.59 12.81 -23.08
N VAL A 175 2.49 13.70 -23.50
CA VAL A 175 2.33 14.50 -24.71
C VAL A 175 2.26 13.60 -25.95
N THR A 176 3.11 12.57 -26.03
CA THR A 176 3.10 11.63 -27.16
C THR A 176 1.80 10.84 -27.20
N ILE A 177 1.30 10.35 -26.06
CA ILE A 177 0.00 9.67 -25.98
C ILE A 177 -1.12 10.58 -26.48
N LEU A 178 -1.16 11.84 -26.00
CA LEU A 178 -2.20 12.79 -26.37
C LEU A 178 -2.10 13.17 -27.87
N ALA A 179 -0.89 13.39 -28.38
CA ALA A 179 -0.67 13.75 -29.77
C ALA A 179 -1.01 12.59 -30.72
N VAL A 180 -0.59 11.36 -30.41
CA VAL A 180 -0.90 10.17 -31.22
C VAL A 180 -2.41 9.92 -31.23
N ASN A 181 -3.07 10.03 -30.07
CA ASN A 181 -4.53 9.86 -29.98
C ASN A 181 -5.29 10.95 -30.74
N ALA A 182 -4.80 12.21 -30.72
CA ALA A 182 -5.41 13.31 -31.45
C ALA A 182 -5.19 13.25 -32.96
N ALA A 183 -4.05 12.72 -33.42
CA ALA A 183 -3.68 12.66 -34.84
C ALA A 183 -4.19 11.40 -35.57
N SER A 184 -4.61 10.36 -34.84
CA SER A 184 -5.04 9.08 -35.42
C SER A 184 -6.49 8.92 -35.96
N PRO A 185 -7.42 9.91 -35.95
CA PRO A 185 -8.78 9.70 -36.48
C PRO A 185 -8.94 9.29 -37.96
N GLY A 186 -7.85 9.07 -38.72
CA GLY A 186 -7.90 8.72 -40.15
C GLY A 186 -6.93 7.62 -40.61
N ALA A 187 -6.10 7.03 -39.74
CA ALA A 187 -5.00 6.16 -40.16
C ALA A 187 -5.29 4.65 -40.12
N GLY A 188 -6.50 4.21 -39.73
CA GLY A 188 -6.94 2.82 -39.83
C GLY A 188 -6.17 1.79 -38.98
N LYS A 189 -5.31 2.25 -38.06
CA LYS A 189 -4.61 1.40 -37.10
C LYS A 189 -4.35 2.20 -35.82
N GLU A 190 -5.25 2.10 -34.85
CA GLU A 190 -5.00 2.62 -33.51
C GLU A 190 -3.80 1.89 -32.92
N ARG A 191 -2.80 2.65 -32.45
CA ARG A 191 -1.65 2.05 -31.77
C ARG A 191 -2.00 1.90 -30.29
N PRO A 192 -1.87 0.69 -29.72
CA PRO A 192 -2.06 0.51 -28.29
C PRO A 192 -1.16 1.45 -27.49
N VAL A 193 -1.73 2.10 -26.48
CA VAL A 193 -1.02 3.13 -25.68
C VAL A 193 0.25 2.57 -25.01
N TYR A 194 0.26 1.27 -24.70
CA TYR A 194 1.43 0.62 -24.12
C TYR A 194 2.65 0.62 -25.04
N GLU A 195 2.49 0.72 -26.36
CA GLU A 195 3.62 0.82 -27.30
C GLU A 195 4.46 2.09 -27.06
N ILE A 196 3.87 3.11 -26.43
CA ILE A 196 4.55 4.35 -26.05
C ILE A 196 5.08 4.24 -24.62
N THR A 197 4.27 3.76 -23.67
CA THR A 197 4.65 3.72 -22.26
C THR A 197 5.67 2.64 -21.93
N LEU A 198 5.66 1.50 -22.63
CA LEU A 198 6.60 0.39 -22.38
C LEU A 198 8.05 0.77 -22.70
N PRO A 199 8.39 1.34 -23.88
CA PRO A 199 9.74 1.85 -24.12
C PRO A 199 10.13 2.95 -23.14
N ALA A 200 9.23 3.87 -22.79
CA ALA A 200 9.50 4.91 -21.81
C ALA A 200 9.83 4.33 -20.43
N ALA A 201 9.03 3.36 -19.94
CA ALA A 201 9.29 2.69 -18.67
C ALA A 201 10.60 1.90 -18.70
N PHE A 202 10.94 1.27 -19.83
CA PHE A 202 12.24 0.60 -20.00
C PHE A 202 13.41 1.58 -19.95
N ILE A 203 13.29 2.75 -20.59
CA ILE A 203 14.28 3.83 -20.51
C ILE A 203 14.45 4.29 -19.06
N MET A 204 13.35 4.51 -18.34
CA MET A 204 13.39 4.87 -16.91
C MET A 204 14.06 3.78 -16.07
N PHE A 205 13.74 2.51 -16.32
CA PHE A 205 14.32 1.38 -15.62
C PHE A 205 15.85 1.28 -15.84
N VAL A 206 16.31 1.46 -17.08
CA VAL A 206 17.74 1.47 -17.41
C VAL A 206 18.44 2.65 -16.71
N TRP A 207 17.80 3.82 -16.68
CA TRP A 207 18.29 4.98 -15.94
C TRP A 207 18.42 4.66 -14.45
N ASP A 208 17.38 4.14 -13.80
CA ASP A 208 17.38 3.86 -12.37
C ASP A 208 18.44 2.82 -11.98
N ILE A 209 18.63 1.78 -12.80
CA ILE A 209 19.71 0.80 -12.61
C ILE A 209 21.07 1.47 -12.77
N GLY A 210 21.26 2.26 -13.84
CA GLY A 210 22.52 2.94 -14.10
C GLY A 210 22.90 3.92 -12.98
N PHE A 211 21.91 4.69 -12.52
CA PHE A 211 22.06 5.64 -11.42
C PHE A 211 22.40 4.95 -10.10
N GLY A 212 21.67 3.89 -9.75
CA GLY A 212 21.95 3.06 -8.58
C GLY A 212 23.34 2.43 -8.64
N TRP A 213 23.72 1.89 -9.81
CA TRP A 213 25.05 1.32 -10.02
C TRP A 213 26.16 2.35 -9.83
N HIS A 214 25.98 3.58 -10.31
CA HIS A 214 26.96 4.66 -10.17
C HIS A 214 27.19 5.02 -8.70
N HIS A 215 26.10 5.16 -7.93
CA HIS A 215 26.14 5.59 -6.52
C HIS A 215 26.23 4.44 -5.50
N ARG A 216 26.31 3.18 -5.96
CA ARG A 216 26.24 1.98 -5.11
C ARG A 216 27.19 1.96 -3.90
N ARG A 217 28.35 2.62 -4.01
CA ARG A 217 29.34 2.66 -2.92
C ARG A 217 28.86 3.54 -1.77
N GLU A 218 28.30 4.69 -2.10
CA GLU A 218 27.74 5.64 -1.15
C GLU A 218 26.48 5.07 -0.50
N THR A 219 25.55 4.53 -1.31
CA THR A 219 24.30 3.96 -0.79
C THR A 219 24.53 2.76 0.13
N ARG A 220 25.49 1.89 -0.22
CA ARG A 220 25.88 0.76 0.65
C ARG A 220 26.54 1.23 1.93
N LYS A 221 27.36 2.28 1.89
CA LYS A 221 27.98 2.84 3.09
C LYS A 221 26.92 3.39 4.05
N ILE A 222 25.99 4.21 3.54
CA ILE A 222 24.87 4.74 4.34
C ILE A 222 24.06 3.61 4.98
N ALA A 223 23.72 2.58 4.20
CA ALA A 223 22.98 1.43 4.71
C ALA A 223 23.78 0.60 5.74
N GLN A 224 25.10 0.51 5.59
CA GLN A 224 25.98 -0.17 6.53
C GLN A 224 26.10 0.59 7.84
N ASP A 225 26.38 1.88 7.77
CA ASP A 225 26.55 2.76 8.93
C ASP A 225 25.26 2.78 9.77
N GLY A 226 24.10 3.00 9.15
CA GLY A 226 22.82 3.01 9.86
C GLY A 226 22.41 1.65 10.46
N ARG A 227 22.86 0.52 9.88
CA ARG A 227 22.67 -0.79 10.52
C ARG A 227 23.56 -0.98 11.73
N GLN A 228 24.82 -0.55 11.66
CA GLN A 228 25.74 -0.65 12.79
C GLN A 228 25.21 0.15 13.97
N GLU A 229 24.65 1.34 13.71
CA GLU A 229 23.97 2.15 14.74
C GLU A 229 22.80 1.40 15.39
N VAL A 230 21.91 0.79 14.59
CA VAL A 230 20.77 0.00 15.09
C VAL A 230 21.22 -1.24 15.86
N GLU A 231 22.17 -2.00 15.32
CA GLU A 231 22.70 -3.20 15.99
C GLU A 231 23.38 -2.85 17.32
N TYR A 232 24.13 -1.75 17.36
CA TYR A 232 24.77 -1.26 18.57
C TYR A 232 23.74 -0.86 19.63
N ALA A 233 22.73 -0.06 19.27
CA ALA A 233 21.72 0.36 20.24
C ALA A 233 20.83 -0.79 20.74
N ARG A 234 20.52 -1.77 19.88
CA ARG A 234 19.84 -2.99 20.33
C ARG A 234 20.69 -3.78 21.32
N ALA A 235 21.99 -3.91 21.06
CA ALA A 235 22.92 -4.58 21.97
C ALA A 235 23.09 -3.82 23.29
N GLU A 236 23.13 -2.49 23.24
CA GLU A 236 23.15 -1.62 24.42
C GLU A 236 21.86 -1.76 25.24
N ALA A 237 20.68 -1.70 24.61
CA ALA A 237 19.40 -1.88 25.30
C ALA A 237 19.28 -3.28 25.93
N ALA A 238 19.75 -4.33 25.26
CA ALA A 238 19.78 -5.69 25.82
C ALA A 238 20.74 -5.79 27.01
N ALA A 239 21.94 -5.19 26.92
CA ALA A 239 22.91 -5.17 27.99
C ALA A 239 22.40 -4.39 29.22
N LEU A 240 21.75 -3.24 29.01
CA LEU A 240 21.14 -2.45 30.08
C LEU A 240 19.97 -3.18 30.74
N LYS A 241 19.16 -3.89 29.95
CA LYS A 241 18.09 -4.74 30.49
C LYS A 241 18.66 -5.88 31.34
N GLU A 242 19.69 -6.57 30.88
CA GLU A 242 20.39 -7.63 31.62
C GLU A 242 20.94 -7.09 32.95
N MET A 243 21.55 -5.90 32.96
CA MET A 243 22.01 -5.25 34.18
C MET A 243 20.86 -4.93 35.13
N ARG A 244 19.75 -4.40 34.62
CA ARG A 244 18.57 -4.09 35.43
C ARG A 244 17.93 -5.34 36.04
N ASP A 245 17.80 -6.40 35.25
CA ASP A 245 17.26 -7.68 35.71
C ASP A 245 18.17 -8.30 36.80
N GLU A 246 19.50 -8.18 36.65
CA GLU A 246 20.49 -8.58 37.68
C GLU A 246 20.38 -7.75 38.97
N GLU A 247 20.19 -6.43 38.86
CA GLU A 247 20.00 -5.53 40.01
C GLU A 247 18.68 -5.84 40.76
N GLU A 248 17.60 -6.08 40.03
CA GLU A 248 16.30 -6.48 40.61
C GLU A 248 16.40 -7.86 41.30
N GLU A 249 17.10 -8.83 40.70
CA GLU A 249 17.39 -10.12 41.34
C GLU A 249 18.27 -9.99 42.59
N GLU A 250 19.31 -9.15 42.55
CA GLU A 250 20.22 -8.94 43.69
C GLU A 250 19.48 -8.26 44.84
N ALA A 251 18.65 -7.24 44.55
CA ALA A 251 17.78 -6.61 45.54
C ALA A 251 16.76 -7.59 46.13
N ALA A 252 16.15 -8.45 45.31
CA ALA A 252 15.25 -9.50 45.78
C ALA A 252 15.97 -10.50 46.69
N ARG A 253 17.19 -10.93 46.35
CA ARG A 253 18.01 -11.83 47.18
C ARG A 253 18.39 -11.19 48.52
N LEU A 254 18.77 -9.91 48.53
CA LEU A 254 19.12 -9.17 49.75
C LEU A 254 17.90 -8.99 50.67
N SER A 255 16.73 -8.67 50.13
CA SER A 255 15.48 -8.58 50.91
C SER A 255 15.09 -9.95 51.53
N SER A 256 15.25 -11.04 50.77
CA SER A 256 15.00 -12.41 51.23
C SER A 256 15.97 -12.85 52.33
N GLN A 257 17.22 -12.35 52.31
CA GLN A 257 18.21 -12.61 53.34
C GLN A 257 17.93 -11.80 54.62
N GLN A 258 17.47 -10.55 54.50
CA GLN A 258 17.03 -9.74 55.65
C GLN A 258 15.79 -10.33 56.35
N GLU A 259 14.79 -10.81 55.62
CA GLU A 259 13.61 -11.48 56.21
C GLU A 259 13.98 -12.79 56.96
N LYS A 260 14.99 -13.53 56.47
CA LYS A 260 15.54 -14.70 57.17
C LYS A 260 16.32 -14.34 58.44
N GLN A 261 16.91 -13.14 58.49
CA GLN A 261 17.65 -12.66 59.66
C GLN A 261 16.72 -12.08 60.74
N GLU A 262 15.65 -11.38 60.37
CA GLU A 262 14.62 -10.89 61.30
C GLU A 262 13.75 -12.00 61.92
N SER A 263 13.50 -13.09 61.18
CA SER A 263 12.82 -14.28 61.71
C SER A 263 13.66 -15.09 62.70
N THR A 264 14.98 -14.89 62.75
CA THR A 264 15.89 -15.55 63.70
C THR A 264 16.00 -14.78 65.03
N ILE A 265 15.75 -13.46 65.04
CA ILE A 265 15.86 -12.62 66.26
C ILE A 265 14.58 -12.68 67.12
N SER A 266 13.44 -13.04 66.53
CA SER A 266 12.13 -13.06 67.21
C SER A 266 11.84 -14.32 68.06
N GLN A 267 12.82 -15.21 68.30
CA GLN A 267 12.64 -16.46 69.07
C GLN A 267 13.42 -16.52 70.40
N SER A 268 13.91 -15.38 70.92
CA SER A 268 14.72 -15.36 72.16
C SER A 268 14.14 -14.49 73.28
N ASP A 269 12.84 -14.61 73.56
CA ASP A 269 12.29 -14.15 74.84
C ASP A 269 11.12 -15.02 75.31
N SER A 270 11.12 -15.34 76.61
CA SER A 270 10.24 -16.24 77.41
C SER A 270 10.59 -17.73 77.36
N SER A 271 11.10 -18.38 78.41
CA SER A 271 10.52 -18.45 79.77
C SER A 271 11.47 -19.15 80.78
N ASN A 272 11.39 -18.69 82.03
CA ASN A 272 12.10 -19.16 83.24
C ASN A 272 11.55 -20.49 83.81
N GLY A 273 12.45 -21.26 84.47
CA GLY A 273 12.12 -21.97 85.73
C GLY A 273 12.67 -23.40 85.96
N THR A 274 13.76 -23.50 86.76
CA THR A 274 14.10 -24.48 87.86
C THR A 274 13.72 -25.97 87.71
N THR A 275 14.51 -27.02 88.01
CA THR A 275 15.61 -27.38 88.96
C THR A 275 16.11 -28.77 88.46
N ASP A 276 17.36 -29.25 88.57
CA ASP A 276 17.96 -29.87 89.75
C ASP A 276 19.37 -30.46 89.44
N ILE A 277 20.09 -30.80 90.51
CA ILE A 277 21.53 -31.08 90.69
C ILE A 277 22.01 -32.45 90.17
N SER A 278 23.23 -32.54 89.56
CA SER A 278 24.38 -33.39 90.01
C SER A 278 25.37 -33.84 88.91
N ASN A 279 26.66 -33.51 89.13
CA ASN A 279 27.92 -34.25 88.87
C ASN A 279 28.13 -35.24 87.69
N GLN A 280 29.31 -35.07 87.07
CA GLN A 280 30.38 -36.05 86.73
C GLN A 280 30.84 -36.13 85.26
N ASN A 281 32.10 -35.70 85.07
CA ASN A 281 33.24 -36.29 84.35
C ASN A 281 33.18 -36.77 82.89
N ASP A 282 34.35 -36.53 82.27
CA ASP A 282 35.00 -37.25 81.17
C ASP A 282 34.42 -37.03 79.75
N LYS A 283 35.19 -36.82 78.67
CA LYS A 283 36.63 -36.94 78.40
C LYS A 283 36.94 -36.25 77.08
N ILE A 284 38.10 -35.61 77.02
CA ILE A 284 38.80 -35.19 75.81
C ILE A 284 39.29 -36.43 75.06
N THR A 285 39.02 -36.53 73.76
CA THR A 285 39.77 -37.41 72.85
C THR A 285 40.19 -36.62 71.63
N ILE A 286 41.49 -36.34 71.60
CA ILE A 286 42.27 -35.84 70.47
C ILE A 286 42.48 -37.03 69.52
N ILE A 287 42.11 -36.87 68.25
CA ILE A 287 42.66 -37.69 67.16
C ILE A 287 43.30 -36.71 66.17
N THR A 288 44.61 -36.59 66.29
CA THR A 288 45.52 -36.07 65.27
C THR A 288 45.68 -37.11 64.19
N ASP A 289 45.46 -36.73 62.93
CA ASP A 289 46.16 -37.38 61.82
C ASP A 289 46.82 -36.30 60.96
N HIS A 290 48.14 -36.42 60.85
CA HIS A 290 49.00 -35.53 60.10
C HIS A 290 49.11 -36.01 58.66
N THR A 291 48.82 -35.13 57.71
CA THR A 291 49.47 -35.17 56.38
C THR A 291 49.66 -33.74 55.88
N THR A 292 50.85 -33.51 55.34
CA THR A 292 51.53 -32.25 54.99
C THR A 292 50.82 -31.42 53.91
N PRO A 293 51.14 -30.11 53.79
CA PRO A 293 50.37 -29.16 52.99
C PRO A 293 50.74 -29.25 51.51
N SER A 294 49.75 -29.55 50.67
CA SER A 294 49.85 -29.37 49.22
C SER A 294 49.25 -28.02 48.87
N ASP A 295 49.99 -27.28 48.06
CA ASP A 295 49.70 -25.93 47.59
C ASP A 295 48.26 -25.76 47.08
N ILE A 296 47.48 -24.92 47.76
CA ILE A 296 46.29 -24.31 47.17
C ILE A 296 46.78 -23.02 46.51
N GLU A 297 47.14 -23.12 45.23
CA GLU A 297 47.18 -21.96 44.35
C GLU A 297 45.81 -21.28 44.41
N LEU A 298 45.77 -20.13 45.08
CA LEU A 298 44.68 -19.18 44.99
C LEU A 298 44.67 -18.63 43.56
N SER A 299 44.03 -19.36 42.66
CA SER A 299 43.64 -18.88 41.35
C SER A 299 42.61 -17.78 41.56
N THR A 300 43.10 -16.54 41.65
CA THR A 300 42.28 -15.33 41.61
C THR A 300 41.59 -15.25 40.25
N LEU A 301 40.40 -15.84 40.15
CA LEU A 301 39.42 -15.44 39.14
C LEU A 301 39.14 -13.94 39.32
N PRO A 302 39.22 -13.11 38.27
CA PRO A 302 38.88 -11.71 38.39
C PRO A 302 37.37 -11.59 38.63
N THR A 303 36.97 -11.29 39.86
CA THR A 303 35.59 -11.02 40.31
C THR A 303 35.11 -9.61 39.96
N THR A 304 35.54 -9.07 38.83
CA THR A 304 34.97 -7.84 38.28
C THR A 304 33.77 -8.19 37.41
N LYS A 305 32.57 -7.77 37.83
CA LYS A 305 31.35 -7.87 36.99
C LYS A 305 31.67 -7.31 35.59
N PRO A 306 31.26 -7.97 34.49
CA PRO A 306 31.59 -7.53 33.15
C PRO A 306 31.05 -6.12 32.88
N SER A 307 31.85 -5.26 32.27
CA SER A 307 31.46 -3.88 31.97
C SER A 307 30.33 -3.82 30.95
N LEU A 308 29.64 -2.68 30.86
CA LEU A 308 28.61 -2.44 29.84
C LEU A 308 29.17 -2.69 28.42
N GLN A 309 30.40 -2.27 28.15
CA GLN A 309 31.05 -2.49 26.86
C GLN A 309 31.29 -3.97 26.57
N ASP A 310 31.70 -4.75 27.58
CA ASP A 310 31.89 -6.20 27.44
C ASP A 310 30.56 -6.91 27.18
N ARG A 311 29.48 -6.47 27.83
CA ARG A 311 28.11 -6.98 27.59
C ARG A 311 27.65 -6.67 26.16
N ILE A 312 27.81 -5.42 25.71
CA ILE A 312 27.49 -5.01 24.33
C ILE A 312 28.28 -5.84 23.32
N ALA A 313 29.59 -6.00 23.52
CA ALA A 313 30.44 -6.79 22.64
C ALA A 313 29.99 -8.26 22.57
N ARG A 314 29.58 -8.86 23.70
CA ARG A 314 28.99 -10.21 23.74
C ARG A 314 27.70 -10.31 22.92
N HIS A 315 26.76 -9.38 23.11
CA HIS A 315 25.50 -9.35 22.37
C HIS A 315 25.72 -9.18 20.85
N LEU A 316 26.65 -8.31 20.44
CA LEU A 316 27.03 -8.15 19.04
C LEU A 316 27.64 -9.43 18.45
N ALA A 317 28.52 -10.11 19.19
CA ALA A 317 29.15 -11.36 18.75
C ALA A 317 28.14 -12.51 18.60
N GLN A 318 27.18 -12.62 19.52
CA GLN A 318 26.13 -13.64 19.46
C GLN A 318 25.25 -13.50 18.22
N ASN A 319 24.87 -12.26 17.86
CA ASN A 319 24.06 -11.96 16.67
C ASN A 319 24.76 -12.31 15.35
N HIS A 320 26.09 -12.43 15.34
CA HIS A 320 26.90 -12.74 14.14
C HIS A 320 27.17 -14.25 13.94
N SER A 321 26.53 -15.12 14.73
CA SER A 321 26.73 -16.57 14.62
C SER A 321 26.27 -17.10 13.25
N PRO A 322 27.10 -17.85 12.51
CA PRO A 322 26.77 -18.27 11.15
C PRO A 322 25.62 -19.30 11.15
N ALA A 323 24.43 -18.86 10.74
CA ALA A 323 23.30 -19.75 10.47
C ALA A 323 23.49 -20.48 9.13
N PRO A 324 22.97 -21.72 8.98
CA PRO A 324 23.06 -22.47 7.73
C PRO A 324 22.37 -21.72 6.57
N ALA A 325 22.97 -21.80 5.39
CA ALA A 325 22.41 -21.18 4.19
C ALA A 325 21.16 -21.95 3.72
N THR A 326 19.98 -21.39 3.95
CA THR A 326 18.71 -21.83 3.39
C THR A 326 18.38 -21.01 2.14
N LEU A 327 17.42 -21.47 1.33
CA LEU A 327 16.89 -20.68 0.21
C LEU A 327 16.37 -19.31 0.68
N THR A 328 15.76 -19.26 1.87
CA THR A 328 15.27 -18.01 2.47
C THR A 328 16.41 -17.07 2.86
N THR A 329 17.55 -17.58 3.36
CA THR A 329 18.70 -16.72 3.66
C THR A 329 19.40 -16.23 2.39
N LEU A 330 19.39 -17.03 1.31
CA LEU A 330 19.92 -16.59 0.01
C LEU A 330 19.03 -15.51 -0.63
N LEU A 331 17.71 -15.70 -0.60
CA LEU A 331 16.76 -14.74 -1.16
C LEU A 331 16.76 -13.42 -0.38
N SER A 332 16.81 -13.47 0.95
CA SER A 332 16.91 -12.27 1.79
C SER A 332 18.24 -11.53 1.60
N LYS A 333 19.37 -12.24 1.48
CA LYS A 333 20.67 -11.63 1.13
C LYS A 333 20.63 -10.95 -0.24
N THR A 334 20.00 -11.59 -1.23
CA THR A 334 19.86 -11.04 -2.59
C THR A 334 18.96 -9.80 -2.59
N HIS A 335 17.82 -9.87 -1.89
CA HIS A 335 16.89 -8.74 -1.74
C HIS A 335 17.57 -7.55 -1.06
N ARG A 336 18.29 -7.80 0.05
CA ARG A 336 19.06 -6.77 0.74
C ARG A 336 20.14 -6.16 -0.14
N TRP A 337 20.90 -6.99 -0.86
CA TRP A 337 21.89 -6.51 -1.81
C TRP A 337 21.25 -5.61 -2.88
N SER A 338 20.07 -5.98 -3.37
CA SER A 338 19.30 -5.15 -4.30
C SER A 338 18.88 -3.82 -3.69
N GLN A 339 18.33 -3.81 -2.47
CA GLN A 339 17.93 -2.57 -1.76
C GLN A 339 19.11 -1.62 -1.55
N GLU A 340 20.30 -2.15 -1.21
CA GLU A 340 21.49 -1.32 -0.98
C GLU A 340 22.15 -0.84 -2.28
N THR A 341 22.02 -1.61 -3.38
CA THR A 341 22.70 -1.31 -4.65
C THR A 341 21.82 -0.51 -5.60
N PHE A 342 20.52 -0.77 -5.61
CA PHE A 342 19.51 -0.18 -6.48
C PHE A 342 18.29 0.28 -5.65
N PRO A 343 18.47 1.22 -4.71
CA PRO A 343 17.42 1.62 -3.77
C PRO A 343 16.16 2.10 -4.48
N THR A 344 16.30 2.96 -5.50
CA THR A 344 15.16 3.45 -6.32
C THR A 344 14.44 2.30 -7.01
N CYS A 345 15.14 1.46 -7.78
CA CYS A 345 14.49 0.34 -8.50
C CYS A 345 13.77 -0.61 -7.54
N THR A 346 14.41 -0.95 -6.41
CA THR A 346 13.82 -1.88 -5.45
C THR A 346 12.63 -1.26 -4.72
N ALA A 347 12.68 0.03 -4.37
CA ALA A 347 11.52 0.74 -3.85
C ALA A 347 10.37 0.77 -4.87
N VAL A 348 10.65 1.10 -6.13
CA VAL A 348 9.65 1.13 -7.20
C VAL A 348 8.99 -0.24 -7.37
N VAL A 349 9.79 -1.31 -7.45
CA VAL A 349 9.28 -2.68 -7.58
C VAL A 349 8.44 -3.07 -6.35
N ALA A 350 8.85 -2.71 -5.14
CA ALA A 350 8.09 -3.00 -3.93
C ALA A 350 6.73 -2.27 -3.87
N HIS A 351 6.63 -1.09 -4.49
CA HIS A 351 5.42 -0.27 -4.53
C HIS A 351 4.55 -0.51 -5.78
N LEU A 352 5.03 -1.26 -6.77
CA LEU A 352 4.21 -1.60 -7.93
C LEU A 352 2.95 -2.38 -7.50
N PRO A 353 1.78 -2.07 -8.09
CA PRO A 353 0.51 -2.68 -7.70
C PRO A 353 0.35 -4.10 -8.26
N PHE A 354 1.30 -5.01 -8.00
CA PHE A 354 1.26 -6.38 -8.51
C PHE A 354 0.00 -7.14 -8.11
N ALA A 355 -0.56 -6.85 -6.93
CA ALA A 355 -1.82 -7.43 -6.47
C ALA A 355 -3.03 -7.02 -7.34
N LEU A 356 -2.96 -5.89 -8.04
CA LEU A 356 -4.02 -5.42 -8.93
C LEU A 356 -4.10 -6.26 -10.22
N VAL A 357 -2.99 -6.83 -10.68
CA VAL A 357 -2.92 -7.63 -11.92
C VAL A 357 -3.83 -8.86 -11.86
N PRO A 358 -3.69 -9.81 -10.90
CA PRO A 358 -4.58 -10.96 -10.82
C PRO A 358 -6.04 -10.56 -10.53
N PHE A 359 -6.25 -9.48 -9.77
CA PHE A 359 -7.58 -8.94 -9.52
C PHE A 359 -8.26 -8.44 -10.81
N ALA A 360 -7.55 -7.65 -11.61
CA ALA A 360 -8.05 -7.11 -12.86
C ALA A 360 -8.33 -8.22 -13.88
N PHE A 361 -7.44 -9.20 -14.03
CA PHE A 361 -7.68 -10.36 -14.89
C PHE A 361 -8.91 -11.16 -14.46
N ALA A 362 -9.08 -11.43 -13.16
CA ALA A 362 -10.28 -12.08 -12.66
C ALA A 362 -11.56 -11.31 -13.03
N MET A 363 -11.51 -9.97 -12.96
CA MET A 363 -12.63 -9.12 -13.34
C MET A 363 -12.92 -9.16 -14.86
N PHE A 364 -11.88 -9.13 -15.71
CA PHE A 364 -12.06 -9.28 -17.16
C PHE A 364 -12.65 -10.64 -17.54
N ILE A 365 -12.19 -11.72 -16.90
CA ILE A 365 -12.73 -13.08 -17.09
C ILE A 365 -14.19 -13.14 -16.64
N LEU A 366 -14.52 -12.53 -15.50
CA LEU A 366 -15.90 -12.47 -14.99
C LEU A 366 -16.82 -11.73 -15.97
N VAL A 367 -16.41 -10.56 -16.46
CA VAL A 367 -17.21 -9.82 -17.45
C VAL A 367 -17.33 -10.60 -18.75
N GLN A 368 -16.28 -11.29 -19.18
CA GLN A 368 -16.34 -12.14 -20.37
C GLN A 368 -17.35 -13.29 -20.21
N ALA A 369 -17.44 -13.89 -19.01
CA ALA A 369 -18.49 -14.85 -18.72
C ALA A 369 -19.89 -14.23 -18.81
N LEU A 370 -20.09 -12.97 -18.37
CA LEU A 370 -21.37 -12.28 -18.55
C LEU A 370 -21.69 -12.03 -20.04
N VAL A 371 -20.68 -11.77 -20.86
CA VAL A 371 -20.84 -11.62 -22.32
C VAL A 371 -21.27 -12.96 -22.93
N THR A 372 -20.54 -14.05 -22.69
CA THR A 372 -20.83 -15.35 -23.32
C THR A 372 -22.16 -15.96 -22.87
N LYS A 373 -22.63 -15.60 -21.67
CA LYS A 373 -23.93 -16.04 -21.13
C LYS A 373 -25.09 -15.13 -21.54
N GLY A 374 -24.85 -14.04 -22.27
CA GLY A 374 -25.89 -13.18 -22.82
C GLY A 374 -26.41 -12.10 -21.87
N TRP A 375 -25.83 -11.91 -20.70
CA TRP A 375 -26.23 -10.85 -19.76
C TRP A 375 -25.89 -9.45 -20.29
N VAL A 376 -24.71 -9.28 -20.90
CA VAL A 376 -24.31 -7.99 -21.48
C VAL A 376 -25.27 -7.53 -22.59
N PRO A 377 -25.66 -8.38 -23.56
CA PRO A 377 -26.72 -8.05 -24.51
C PRO A 377 -28.05 -7.62 -23.87
N VAL A 378 -28.48 -8.28 -22.79
CA VAL A 378 -29.70 -7.90 -22.06
C VAL A 378 -29.58 -6.48 -21.48
N PHE A 379 -28.44 -6.17 -20.87
CA PHE A 379 -28.18 -4.83 -20.35
C PHE A 379 -28.12 -3.78 -21.47
N ALA A 380 -27.52 -4.12 -22.61
CA ALA A 380 -27.45 -3.25 -23.77
C ALA A 380 -28.83 -2.97 -24.38
N TYR A 381 -29.73 -3.95 -24.40
CA TYR A 381 -31.11 -3.75 -24.84
C TYR A 381 -31.90 -2.83 -23.89
N GLY A 382 -31.70 -3.00 -22.58
CA GLY A 382 -32.27 -2.09 -21.59
C GLY A 382 -31.74 -0.67 -21.73
N TRP A 383 -30.43 -0.53 -21.97
CA TRP A 383 -29.77 0.74 -22.23
C TRP A 383 -30.27 1.42 -23.51
N ASP A 384 -30.45 0.65 -24.59
CA ASP A 384 -30.99 1.14 -25.86
C ASP A 384 -32.37 1.80 -25.68
N HIS A 385 -33.27 1.12 -24.98
CA HIS A 385 -34.61 1.65 -24.71
C HIS A 385 -34.59 2.91 -23.84
N TRP A 386 -33.66 2.98 -22.89
CA TRP A 386 -33.45 4.18 -22.07
C TRP A 386 -33.01 5.36 -22.93
N VAL A 387 -31.99 5.17 -23.77
CA VAL A 387 -31.46 6.22 -24.63
C VAL A 387 -32.50 6.67 -25.65
N SER A 388 -33.23 5.73 -26.26
CA SER A 388 -34.30 6.02 -27.22
C SER A 388 -35.40 6.91 -26.64
N LYS A 389 -35.69 6.79 -25.34
CA LYS A 389 -36.71 7.60 -24.65
C LYS A 389 -36.19 8.95 -24.15
N THR A 390 -34.92 9.02 -23.78
CA THR A 390 -34.39 10.15 -23.01
C THR A 390 -33.40 11.03 -23.78
N GLY A 391 -32.91 10.55 -24.92
CA GLY A 391 -31.96 11.25 -25.78
C GLY A 391 -30.62 11.51 -25.10
N THR A 392 -29.81 12.39 -25.69
CA THR A 392 -28.43 12.70 -25.25
C THR A 392 -28.34 13.10 -23.77
N VAL A 393 -29.25 13.97 -23.29
CA VAL A 393 -29.22 14.44 -21.89
C VAL A 393 -29.50 13.28 -20.92
N GLY A 394 -30.45 12.42 -21.26
CA GLY A 394 -30.73 11.22 -20.48
C GLY A 394 -29.66 10.15 -20.56
N SER A 395 -28.94 10.05 -21.67
CA SER A 395 -27.72 9.23 -21.76
C SER A 395 -26.66 9.71 -20.79
N ILE A 396 -26.43 11.03 -20.67
CA ILE A 396 -25.45 11.61 -19.74
C ILE A 396 -25.86 11.33 -18.30
N ALA A 397 -27.08 11.71 -17.93
CA ALA A 397 -27.57 11.53 -16.56
C ALA A 397 -27.65 10.04 -16.17
N GLY A 398 -28.20 9.21 -17.05
CA GLY A 398 -28.36 7.77 -16.83
C GLY A 398 -27.02 7.05 -16.71
N MET A 399 -26.09 7.29 -17.62
CA MET A 399 -24.79 6.62 -17.60
C MET A 399 -23.93 7.10 -16.44
N GLY A 400 -23.94 8.40 -16.13
CA GLY A 400 -23.25 8.95 -14.96
C GLY A 400 -23.75 8.34 -13.65
N PHE A 401 -25.08 8.27 -13.47
CA PHE A 401 -25.70 7.65 -12.30
C PHE A 401 -25.38 6.14 -12.21
N LEU A 402 -25.57 5.40 -13.31
CA LEU A 402 -25.30 3.96 -13.36
C LEU A 402 -23.84 3.66 -13.02
N SER A 403 -22.90 4.45 -13.54
CA SER A 403 -21.47 4.30 -13.30
C SER A 403 -21.11 4.53 -11.83
N VAL A 404 -21.65 5.57 -11.20
CA VAL A 404 -21.42 5.86 -9.77
C VAL A 404 -21.92 4.71 -8.90
N ILE A 405 -23.13 4.21 -9.17
CA ILE A 405 -23.72 3.11 -8.40
C ILE A 405 -22.91 1.83 -8.59
N LEU A 406 -22.66 1.44 -9.83
CA LEU A 406 -21.99 0.17 -10.14
C LEU A 406 -20.58 0.11 -9.58
N CYS A 407 -19.88 1.23 -9.41
CA CYS A 407 -18.56 1.25 -8.75
C CYS A 407 -18.59 0.67 -7.34
N ASN A 408 -19.72 0.77 -6.63
CA ASN A 408 -19.88 0.19 -5.30
C ASN A 408 -20.18 -1.32 -5.33
N PHE A 409 -20.82 -1.80 -6.41
CA PHE A 409 -21.26 -3.20 -6.54
C PHE A 409 -20.24 -4.08 -7.30
N ALA A 410 -19.64 -3.55 -8.37
CA ALA A 410 -18.60 -4.22 -9.15
C ALA A 410 -17.22 -4.15 -8.46
N GLY A 411 -17.18 -3.67 -7.22
CA GLY A 411 -16.01 -3.69 -6.34
C GLY A 411 -14.92 -2.69 -6.68
N THR A 412 -14.84 -2.15 -7.90
CA THR A 412 -13.88 -1.10 -8.29
C THR A 412 -14.39 -0.28 -9.47
N ASN A 413 -13.78 0.89 -9.68
CA ASN A 413 -13.88 1.66 -10.92
C ASN A 413 -13.43 0.85 -12.15
N ILE A 414 -12.40 -0.01 -12.01
CA ILE A 414 -11.93 -0.90 -13.08
C ILE A 414 -13.05 -1.84 -13.53
N GLY A 415 -13.66 -2.57 -12.58
CA GLY A 415 -14.70 -3.55 -12.91
C GLY A 415 -15.93 -2.93 -13.55
N THR A 416 -16.36 -1.76 -13.06
CA THR A 416 -17.49 -1.02 -13.63
C THR A 416 -17.19 -0.56 -15.07
N THR A 417 -15.99 -0.02 -15.29
CA THR A 417 -15.57 0.46 -16.61
C THR A 417 -15.56 -0.69 -17.62
N ILE A 418 -15.05 -1.86 -17.24
CA ILE A 418 -15.02 -3.03 -18.13
C ILE A 418 -16.45 -3.47 -18.49
N LEU A 419 -17.33 -3.61 -17.50
CA LEU A 419 -18.72 -4.03 -17.75
C LEU A 419 -19.48 -3.03 -18.63
N LEU A 420 -19.45 -1.73 -18.29
CA LEU A 420 -20.18 -0.72 -19.04
C LEU A 420 -19.60 -0.50 -20.44
N SER A 421 -18.29 -0.62 -20.62
CA SER A 421 -17.68 -0.59 -21.96
C SER A 421 -18.21 -1.73 -22.84
N ARG A 422 -18.36 -2.94 -22.29
CA ARG A 422 -18.96 -4.07 -23.01
C ARG A 422 -20.44 -3.84 -23.33
N VAL A 423 -21.19 -3.20 -22.43
CA VAL A 423 -22.58 -2.80 -22.68
C VAL A 423 -22.65 -1.78 -23.81
N ILE A 424 -21.78 -0.77 -23.83
CA ILE A 424 -21.71 0.24 -24.91
C ILE A 424 -21.34 -0.42 -26.25
N GLN A 425 -20.38 -1.34 -26.27
CA GLN A 425 -20.03 -2.11 -27.48
C GLN A 425 -21.22 -2.93 -28.01
N SER A 426 -21.94 -3.62 -27.11
CA SER A 426 -23.13 -4.37 -27.50
C SER A 426 -24.30 -3.47 -27.92
N TRP A 427 -24.40 -2.27 -27.35
CA TRP A 427 -25.39 -1.26 -27.75
C TRP A 427 -25.13 -0.72 -29.15
N GLU A 428 -23.86 -0.50 -29.49
CA GLU A 428 -23.43 -0.15 -30.84
C GLU A 428 -23.79 -1.26 -31.86
N GLU A 429 -23.57 -2.53 -31.50
CA GLU A 429 -23.91 -3.67 -32.36
C GLU A 429 -25.42 -3.76 -32.65
N ILE A 430 -26.27 -3.47 -31.66
CA ILE A 430 -27.74 -3.40 -31.85
C ILE A 430 -28.12 -2.36 -32.92
N HIS A 431 -27.43 -1.21 -32.95
CA HIS A 431 -27.69 -0.14 -33.92
C HIS A 431 -27.12 -0.46 -35.31
N LYS A 432 -25.96 -1.13 -35.36
CA LYS A 432 -25.41 -1.66 -36.62
C LYS A 432 -26.37 -2.66 -37.26
N ILE A 433 -26.95 -3.57 -36.48
CA ILE A 433 -27.89 -4.59 -36.97
C ILE A 433 -29.25 -3.98 -37.36
N SER A 434 -29.78 -3.05 -36.57
CA SER A 434 -31.08 -2.42 -36.83
C SER A 434 -31.06 -1.37 -37.96
N GLY A 435 -29.86 -0.88 -38.34
CA GLY A 435 -29.69 0.15 -39.36
C GLY A 435 -30.07 1.56 -38.90
N VAL A 436 -30.40 1.74 -37.62
CA VAL A 436 -30.65 3.06 -37.02
C VAL A 436 -29.33 3.57 -36.42
N PRO A 437 -28.75 4.68 -36.91
CA PRO A 437 -27.46 5.13 -36.39
C PRO A 437 -27.61 5.84 -35.04
N ILE A 438 -26.70 5.54 -34.10
CA ILE A 438 -26.50 6.36 -32.89
C ILE A 438 -25.87 7.68 -33.34
N THR A 439 -26.32 8.83 -32.83
CA THR A 439 -25.64 10.10 -33.16
C THR A 439 -24.28 10.20 -32.49
N ASP A 440 -23.29 10.82 -33.15
CA ASP A 440 -21.94 11.03 -32.60
C ASP A 440 -22.00 11.73 -31.24
N ARG A 441 -22.88 12.73 -31.14
CA ARG A 441 -23.20 13.40 -29.88
C ARG A 441 -23.61 12.43 -28.77
N THR A 442 -24.59 11.56 -29.02
CA THR A 442 -25.15 10.66 -27.99
C THR A 442 -24.17 9.57 -27.60
N PHE A 443 -23.41 9.04 -28.56
CA PHE A 443 -22.38 8.05 -28.28
C PHE A 443 -21.28 8.63 -27.36
N TRP A 444 -20.66 9.76 -27.75
CA TRP A 444 -19.61 10.38 -26.94
C TRP A 444 -20.12 10.94 -25.63
N ALA A 445 -21.34 11.48 -25.60
CA ALA A 445 -22.02 11.85 -24.36
C ALA A 445 -22.06 10.67 -23.37
N THR A 446 -22.43 9.48 -23.85
CA THR A 446 -22.48 8.26 -23.04
C THR A 446 -21.10 7.87 -22.55
N VAL A 447 -20.10 7.83 -23.43
CA VAL A 447 -18.72 7.45 -23.10
C VAL A 447 -18.10 8.42 -22.08
N TYR A 448 -18.25 9.73 -22.28
CA TYR A 448 -17.72 10.74 -21.36
C TYR A 448 -18.47 10.73 -20.02
N ALA A 449 -19.78 10.53 -20.01
CA ALA A 449 -20.54 10.40 -18.78
C ALA A 449 -20.15 9.16 -17.98
N MET A 450 -19.85 8.04 -18.66
CA MET A 450 -19.28 6.85 -18.02
C MET A 450 -17.93 7.19 -17.38
N ALA A 451 -17.02 7.83 -18.12
CA ALA A 451 -15.71 8.21 -17.62
C ALA A 451 -15.80 9.13 -16.37
N ILE A 452 -16.69 10.13 -16.39
CA ILE A 452 -16.96 10.98 -15.23
C ILE A 452 -17.49 10.13 -14.06
N GLY A 453 -18.53 9.34 -14.31
CA GLY A 453 -19.23 8.59 -13.27
C GLY A 453 -18.38 7.51 -12.60
N VAL A 454 -17.51 6.80 -13.33
CA VAL A 454 -16.62 5.80 -12.72
C VAL A 454 -15.51 6.41 -11.87
N ASN A 455 -15.08 7.64 -12.20
CA ASN A 455 -14.11 8.37 -11.39
C ASN A 455 -14.73 8.85 -10.07
N TYR A 456 -15.92 9.48 -10.12
CA TYR A 456 -16.64 9.89 -8.90
C TYR A 456 -17.18 8.70 -8.08
N GLY A 457 -17.56 7.62 -8.76
CA GLY A 457 -18.06 6.39 -8.13
C GLY A 457 -17.03 5.74 -7.21
N ALA A 458 -15.74 5.87 -7.53
CA ALA A 458 -14.62 5.28 -6.80
C ALA A 458 -14.52 5.74 -5.34
N PHE A 459 -15.00 6.94 -5.01
CA PHE A 459 -14.99 7.52 -3.66
C PHE A 459 -16.38 7.79 -3.10
N SER A 460 -17.40 7.07 -3.59
CA SER A 460 -18.79 7.31 -3.27
C SER A 460 -19.27 6.78 -1.92
N THR A 461 -20.01 5.67 -1.93
CA THR A 461 -20.73 5.22 -0.74
C THR A 461 -19.96 4.18 0.07
N ALA A 462 -19.00 3.49 -0.58
CA ALA A 462 -18.23 2.43 0.04
C ALA A 462 -16.73 2.65 -0.12
N PHE A 463 -15.98 2.41 0.97
CA PHE A 463 -14.52 2.35 0.93
C PHE A 463 -13.98 1.32 -0.07
N SER A 464 -14.72 0.24 -0.30
CA SER A 464 -14.34 -0.81 -1.24
C SER A 464 -14.46 -0.37 -2.69
N ALA A 465 -15.16 0.71 -3.02
CA ALA A 465 -15.31 1.17 -4.40
C ALA A 465 -13.96 1.59 -5.05
N SER A 466 -12.91 1.78 -4.23
CA SER A 466 -11.53 2.01 -4.66
C SER A 466 -10.53 1.42 -3.67
N LEU A 467 -9.40 0.94 -4.17
CA LEU A 467 -8.26 0.52 -3.34
C LEU A 467 -7.72 1.68 -2.48
N ALA A 468 -7.75 2.91 -2.99
CA ALA A 468 -7.32 4.08 -2.24
C ALA A 468 -8.21 4.36 -1.01
N GLY A 469 -9.52 4.11 -1.14
CA GLY A 469 -10.46 4.23 -0.02
C GLY A 469 -10.19 3.23 1.10
N LEU A 470 -9.80 2.00 0.74
CA LEU A 470 -9.37 0.98 1.71
C LEU A 470 -8.06 1.35 2.39
N LEU A 471 -7.06 1.81 1.61
CA LEU A 471 -5.77 2.26 2.15
C LEU A 471 -5.95 3.41 3.14
N TRP A 472 -6.75 4.43 2.79
CA TRP A 472 -7.04 5.58 3.66
C TRP A 472 -7.67 5.15 4.99
N ARG A 473 -8.68 4.27 4.93
CA ARG A 473 -9.34 3.74 6.14
C ARG A 473 -8.33 2.99 7.02
N ASP A 474 -7.45 2.20 6.42
CA ASP A 474 -6.47 1.42 7.17
C ASP A 474 -5.38 2.31 7.78
N ILE A 475 -4.98 3.40 7.12
CA ILE A 475 -4.11 4.44 7.69
C ILE A 475 -4.77 5.10 8.91
N LEU A 476 -6.04 5.49 8.79
CA LEU A 476 -6.79 6.09 9.90
C LEU A 476 -6.94 5.13 11.07
N ALA A 477 -7.22 3.85 10.80
CA ALA A 477 -7.35 2.82 11.82
C ALA A 477 -6.04 2.63 12.61
N ARG A 478 -4.88 2.73 11.95
CA ARG A 478 -3.57 2.73 12.63
C ARG A 478 -3.38 3.94 13.54
N LYS A 479 -3.95 5.08 13.18
CA LYS A 479 -3.97 6.30 14.01
C LYS A 479 -5.12 6.32 15.03
N HIS A 480 -5.73 5.16 15.33
CA HIS A 480 -6.89 5.03 16.20
C HIS A 480 -8.14 5.85 15.80
N ILE A 481 -8.18 6.38 14.57
CA ILE A 481 -9.33 7.10 14.02
C ILE A 481 -10.20 6.09 13.27
N ARG A 482 -11.39 5.79 13.81
CA ARG A 482 -12.29 4.79 13.22
C ARG A 482 -13.47 5.45 12.51
N VAL A 483 -13.40 5.51 11.18
CA VAL A 483 -14.50 6.01 10.35
C VAL A 483 -15.47 4.87 10.01
N ARG A 484 -16.74 5.00 10.38
CA ARG A 484 -17.76 4.00 10.02
C ARG A 484 -18.19 4.20 8.57
N ARG A 485 -18.65 3.12 7.93
CA ARG A 485 -19.11 3.15 6.52
C ARG A 485 -20.23 4.17 6.28
N LEU A 486 -21.17 4.26 7.23
CA LEU A 486 -22.28 5.22 7.16
C LEU A 486 -21.82 6.67 7.30
N ASP A 487 -20.80 6.92 8.13
CA ASP A 487 -20.28 8.27 8.32
C ASP A 487 -19.59 8.76 7.04
N PHE A 488 -18.80 7.87 6.42
CA PHE A 488 -18.20 8.12 5.11
C PHE A 488 -19.26 8.40 4.03
N ALA A 489 -20.27 7.54 3.93
CA ALA A 489 -21.34 7.71 2.94
C ALA A 489 -22.15 9.00 3.17
N ARG A 490 -22.47 9.35 4.42
CA ARG A 490 -23.22 10.57 4.75
C ARG A 490 -22.50 11.84 4.32
N VAL A 491 -21.17 11.88 4.45
CA VAL A 491 -20.37 13.04 4.07
C VAL A 491 -20.15 13.08 2.55
N ASN A 492 -19.86 11.94 1.92
CA ASN A 492 -19.52 11.92 0.49
C ASN A 492 -20.73 11.98 -0.44
N LEU A 493 -21.89 11.45 -0.04
CA LEU A 493 -23.06 11.40 -0.92
C LEU A 493 -23.52 12.79 -1.37
N PRO A 494 -23.64 13.83 -0.51
CA PRO A 494 -23.96 15.18 -0.95
C PRO A 494 -22.89 15.79 -1.85
N ILE A 495 -21.61 15.59 -1.51
CA ILE A 495 -20.47 16.12 -2.29
C ILE A 495 -20.51 15.56 -3.72
N ILE A 496 -20.71 14.25 -3.85
CA ILE A 496 -20.74 13.56 -5.13
C ILE A 496 -22.01 13.89 -5.90
N ALA A 497 -23.16 14.00 -5.21
CA ALA A 497 -24.39 14.43 -5.87
C ALA A 497 -24.20 15.80 -6.53
N ILE A 498 -23.63 16.78 -5.81
CA ILE A 498 -23.36 18.11 -6.36
C ILE A 498 -22.31 18.04 -7.48
N ALA A 499 -21.19 17.36 -7.26
CA ALA A 499 -20.11 17.25 -8.24
C ALA A 499 -20.57 16.55 -9.53
N MET A 500 -21.39 15.50 -9.42
CA MET A 500 -21.96 14.80 -10.57
C MET A 500 -22.98 15.66 -11.31
N VAL A 501 -23.85 16.39 -10.60
CA VAL A 501 -24.79 17.31 -11.26
C VAL A 501 -24.03 18.38 -12.05
N VAL A 502 -23.04 19.03 -11.43
CA VAL A 502 -22.22 20.04 -12.09
C VAL A 502 -21.45 19.44 -13.27
N GLY A 503 -20.78 18.31 -13.07
CA GLY A 503 -20.02 17.61 -14.12
C GLY A 503 -20.88 17.21 -15.31
N CYS A 504 -22.08 16.65 -15.06
CA CYS A 504 -23.03 16.29 -16.11
C CYS A 504 -23.58 17.52 -16.84
N VAL A 505 -23.89 18.62 -16.14
CA VAL A 505 -24.37 19.86 -16.78
C VAL A 505 -23.28 20.47 -17.67
N VAL A 506 -22.04 20.52 -17.20
CA VAL A 506 -20.90 20.97 -18.00
C VAL A 506 -20.71 20.07 -19.22
N LEU A 507 -20.80 18.74 -19.05
CA LEU A 507 -20.68 17.79 -20.14
C LEU A 507 -21.79 17.96 -21.19
N VAL A 508 -23.04 18.22 -20.77
CA VAL A 508 -24.13 18.57 -21.68
C VAL A 508 -23.72 19.78 -22.53
N GLY A 509 -23.30 20.88 -21.89
CA GLY A 509 -22.85 22.07 -22.63
C GLY A 509 -21.72 21.77 -23.62
N GLN A 510 -20.69 21.06 -23.18
CA GLN A 510 -19.54 20.69 -24.03
C GLN A 510 -19.95 19.85 -25.24
N VAL A 511 -20.77 18.82 -25.03
CA VAL A 511 -21.13 17.89 -26.10
C VAL A 511 -22.08 18.53 -27.11
N TYR A 512 -22.96 19.44 -26.70
CA TYR A 512 -23.78 20.22 -27.64
C TYR A 512 -22.97 21.24 -28.44
N VAL A 513 -21.87 21.76 -27.90
CA VAL A 513 -20.98 22.70 -28.60
C VAL A 513 -20.02 21.99 -29.56
N VAL A 514 -19.42 20.87 -29.13
CA VAL A 514 -18.30 20.22 -29.84
C VAL A 514 -18.78 19.10 -30.78
N ARG A 515 -19.95 18.51 -30.56
CA ARG A 515 -20.42 17.32 -31.30
C ARG A 515 -21.74 17.56 -32.04
N GLY A 516 -21.83 16.97 -33.23
CA GLY A 516 -23.00 17.05 -34.11
C GLY A 516 -23.89 15.80 -34.06
N ASP A 517 -25.03 15.88 -34.74
CA ASP A 517 -26.04 14.82 -34.81
C ASP A 517 -25.83 13.84 -35.98
N LYS A 518 -24.67 13.88 -36.64
CA LYS A 518 -24.31 12.88 -37.66
C LYS A 518 -24.24 11.50 -37.02
N GLY A 519 -24.54 10.46 -37.80
CA GLY A 519 -24.37 9.08 -37.35
C GLY A 519 -22.93 8.84 -36.89
N HIS A 520 -22.79 8.24 -35.71
CA HIS A 520 -21.51 7.83 -35.16
C HIS A 520 -20.88 6.82 -36.13
N VAL A 521 -19.63 7.09 -36.51
CA VAL A 521 -18.82 6.14 -37.26
C VAL A 521 -18.00 5.38 -36.23
N PRO A 522 -18.18 4.05 -36.12
CA PRO A 522 -17.40 3.22 -35.22
C PRO A 522 -15.91 3.46 -35.45
N ILE A 523 -15.19 3.71 -34.37
CA ILE A 523 -13.72 3.63 -34.40
C ILE A 523 -13.38 2.15 -34.62
N ARG A 524 -12.71 1.83 -35.73
CA ARG A 524 -12.34 0.46 -36.12
C ARG A 524 -11.06 0.00 -35.45
#